data_AF-A0A1J6J803-F1
#
_entry.id   AF-A0A1J6J803-F1
#
_cell.length_a   1.000
_cell.length_b   1.000
_cell.length_c   1.000
_cell.angle_alpha   90.00
_cell.angle_beta   90.00
_cell.angle_gamma   90.00
#
_symmetry.space_group_name_H-M   'P 1'
#
loop_
_entity.id
_entity.type
_entity.pdbx_description
1 polymer ?
#
loop_
_entity_poly.entity_id
_entity_poly.type
_entity_poly.pdbx_seq_one_letter_code
_entity_poly.pdbx_strand_id
1 'polypeptide(L)' 'MRVYVNLTVTEKSYSGKGETMCPSDGFVYFRNSELISGQLGKATLGNGNKDGLYSVLLRDYKSHAAATCMNRLAKL' A
#
# COMPACT_ATOMS: atom_id res chain seq x y z
N MET A 1 -11.03 0.12 -15.79
CA MET A 1 -11.35 -0.64 -14.57
C MET A 1 -11.06 0.23 -13.37
N ARG A 2 -12.02 0.36 -12.44
CA ARG A 2 -11.80 1.00 -11.14
C ARG A 2 -11.49 -0.08 -10.12
N VAL A 3 -10.46 0.14 -9.32
CA VAL A 3 -10.01 -0.75 -8.25
C VAL A 3 -10.24 0.01 -6.96
N TYR A 4 -10.85 -0.63 -5.97
CA TYR A 4 -11.04 -0.09 -4.63
C TYR A 4 -10.29 -0.95 -3.62
N VAL A 5 -9.25 -0.38 -3.01
CA VAL A 5 -8.46 -1.03 -1.98
C VAL A 5 -8.57 -0.25 -0.68
N ASN A 6 -8.81 -0.99 0.41
CA ASN A 6 -8.71 -0.50 1.77
C ASN A 6 -7.58 -1.30 2.41
N LEU A 7 -6.51 -0.63 2.84
CA LEU A 7 -5.37 -1.31 3.45
C LEU A 7 -4.75 -0.46 4.53
N THR A 8 -4.18 -1.13 5.52
CA THR A 8 -3.40 -0.49 6.57
C THR A 8 -2.15 -1.32 6.78
N VAL A 9 -0.98 -0.71 6.55
CA VAL A 9 0.32 -1.38 6.64
C VAL A 9 1.27 -0.48 7.40
N THR A 10 2.07 -1.07 8.28
CA THR A 10 3.15 -0.39 8.96
C THR A 10 4.45 -0.60 8.19
N GLU A 11 5.11 0.50 7.84
CA GLU A 11 6.46 0.46 7.29
C GLU A 11 7.51 0.34 8.39
N LYS A 12 8.74 0.00 7.99
CA LYS A 12 9.88 -0.12 8.91
C LYS A 12 10.17 1.18 9.68
N SER A 13 9.84 2.34 9.11
CA SER A 13 10.01 3.65 9.73
C SER A 13 8.95 3.97 10.79
N TYR A 14 7.91 3.14 10.94
CA TYR A 14 6.83 3.38 11.89
C TYR A 14 7.35 3.37 13.33
N SER A 15 7.02 4.43 14.08
CA SER A 15 7.45 4.60 15.47
C SER A 15 6.72 3.70 16.48
N GLY A 16 5.78 2.86 16.02
CA GLY A 16 4.95 2.00 16.87
C GLY A 16 3.77 2.71 17.53
N LYS A 17 3.71 4.05 17.45
CA LYS A 17 2.69 4.90 18.06
C LYS A 17 2.25 6.00 17.11
N GLY A 18 1.06 6.55 17.39
CA GLY A 18 0.51 7.71 16.69
C GLY A 18 -0.16 7.41 15.35
N GLU A 19 -0.13 6.16 14.85
CA GLU A 19 -0.81 5.74 13.61
C GLU A 19 -0.59 6.76 12.48
N THR A 20 -1.67 7.36 11.97
CA THR A 20 -1.67 8.38 10.88
C THR A 20 -0.92 9.66 11.24
N MET A 21 -0.68 9.92 12.52
CA MET A 21 0.07 11.07 13.06
C MET A 21 1.51 10.68 13.48
N CYS A 22 2.03 9.55 13.00
CA CYS A 22 3.41 9.16 13.26
C CYS A 22 4.39 10.23 12.73
N PRO A 23 5.37 10.70 13.53
CA PRO A 23 6.34 11.69 13.08
C PRO A 23 7.18 11.27 11.87
N SER A 24 7.41 9.96 11.73
CA SER A 24 8.14 9.36 10.60
C SER A 24 7.23 8.97 9.44
N ASP A 25 5.93 9.27 9.53
CA ASP A 25 4.91 8.93 8.53
C ASP A 25 4.98 7.46 8.08
N GLY A 26 5.24 6.56 9.04
CA GLY A 26 5.44 5.13 8.75
C GLY A 26 4.15 4.30 8.73
N PHE A 27 2.99 4.91 8.94
CA PHE A 27 1.70 4.23 8.97
C PHE A 27 0.94 4.49 7.67
N VAL A 28 0.94 3.50 6.78
CA VAL A 28 0.31 3.59 5.47
C VAL A 28 -1.16 3.27 5.59
N TYR A 29 -1.99 4.23 5.20
CA TYR A 29 -3.43 4.12 5.24
C TYR A 29 -4.05 4.41 3.87
N PHE A 30 -4.57 3.36 3.23
CA PHE A 30 -5.36 3.48 2.02
C PHE A 30 -6.84 3.28 2.33
N ARG A 31 -7.67 4.18 1.81
CA ARG A 31 -9.13 4.07 1.88
C ARG A 31 -9.72 4.32 0.50
N ASN A 32 -10.53 3.40 0.00
CA ASN A 32 -11.17 3.47 -1.32
C ASN A 32 -10.19 3.81 -2.46
N SER A 33 -8.98 3.24 -2.41
CA SER A 33 -7.86 3.52 -3.33
C SER A 33 -7.27 4.92 -3.29
N GLU A 34 -7.50 5.67 -2.22
CA GLU A 34 -6.82 6.93 -1.94
C GLU A 34 -5.81 6.72 -0.81
N LEU A 35 -4.59 7.23 -1.00
CA LEU A 35 -3.56 7.26 0.05
C LEU A 35 -3.88 8.43 0.98
N ILE A 36 -4.27 8.14 2.22
CA ILE A 36 -4.60 9.15 3.22
C ILE A 36 -3.36 9.57 4.01
N SER A 37 -2.52 8.61 4.42
CA SER A 37 -1.29 8.86 5.19
C SER A 37 -0.26 7.77 4.93
N GLY A 38 1.00 8.06 5.24
CA GLY A 38 2.10 7.10 5.23
C GLY A 38 2.95 7.13 3.97
N GLN A 39 4.26 7.01 4.17
CA GLN A 39 5.25 6.83 3.11
C GLN A 39 5.19 5.40 2.58
N LEU A 40 5.19 5.26 1.26
CA LEU A 40 5.17 3.95 0.60
C LEU A 40 6.58 3.38 0.51
N GLY A 41 6.79 2.22 1.11
CA GLY A 41 8.09 1.55 1.12
C GLY A 41 8.01 0.08 0.72
N LYS A 42 9.00 -0.68 1.19
CA LYS A 42 9.13 -2.10 0.87
C LYS A 42 8.00 -2.93 1.47
N ALA A 43 7.47 -2.58 2.65
CA ALA A 43 6.39 -3.35 3.26
C ALA A 43 5.06 -3.18 2.50
N THR A 44 4.87 -2.03 1.84
CA THR A 44 3.65 -1.74 1.09
C THR A 44 3.73 -2.15 -0.37
N LEU A 45 4.83 -1.82 -1.07
CA LEU A 45 4.98 -2.02 -2.52
C LEU A 45 5.93 -3.17 -2.88
N GLY A 46 6.76 -3.62 -1.93
CA GLY A 46 7.81 -4.57 -2.18
C GLY A 46 7.40 -6.03 -1.94
N ASN A 47 8.34 -6.92 -2.23
CA ASN A 47 8.20 -8.34 -1.91
C ASN A 47 8.49 -8.58 -0.41
N GLY A 48 7.70 -9.46 0.21
CA GLY A 48 7.89 -9.90 1.60
C GLY A 48 6.71 -9.65 2.53
N ASN A 49 5.71 -8.86 2.10
CA ASN A 49 4.49 -8.64 2.87
C ASN A 49 3.26 -9.20 2.13
N LYS A 50 2.60 -10.19 2.73
CA LYS A 50 1.36 -10.78 2.17
C LYS A 50 0.17 -9.84 2.26
N ASP A 51 0.24 -8.84 3.14
CA ASP A 51 -0.78 -7.82 3.32
C ASP A 51 -0.41 -6.49 2.63
N GLY A 52 0.67 -6.49 1.83
CA GLY A 52 1.06 -5.35 1.01
C GLY A 52 0.08 -5.06 -0.13
N LEU A 53 0.19 -3.87 -0.73
CA LEU A 53 -0.73 -3.36 -1.75
C LEU A 53 -0.89 -4.33 -2.93
N TYR A 54 0.20 -4.79 -3.53
CA TYR A 54 0.13 -5.68 -4.70
C TYR A 54 -0.35 -7.09 -4.35
N SER A 55 -0.07 -7.56 -3.14
CA SER A 55 -0.57 -8.84 -2.65
C SER A 55 -2.10 -8.81 -2.51
N VAL A 56 -2.66 -7.73 -1.96
CA VAL A 56 -4.11 -7.51 -1.87
C VAL A 56 -4.74 -7.35 -3.26
N LEU A 57 -4.13 -6.54 -4.13
CA LEU A 57 -4.61 -6.36 -5.50
C LEU A 57 -4.65 -7.67 -6.29
N LEU A 58 -3.64 -8.51 -6.12
CA LEU A 58 -3.59 -9.82 -6.78
C LEU A 58 -4.70 -10.74 -6.26
N ARG A 59 -4.93 -10.75 -4.95
CA ARG A 59 -5.96 -11.58 -4.31
C ARG A 59 -7.37 -11.17 -4.72
N ASP A 60 -7.65 -9.87 -4.71
CA ASP A 60 -9.01 -9.35 -4.83
C ASP A 60 -9.39 -9.02 -6.29
N TYR A 61 -8.42 -8.62 -7.13
CA TYR A 61 -8.66 -8.17 -8.51
C TYR A 61 -7.90 -8.96 -9.58
N LYS A 62 -7.20 -10.03 -9.19
CA LYS A 62 -6.41 -10.92 -10.07
C LYS A 62 -5.20 -10.23 -10.73
N SER A 63 -4.43 -11.04 -11.46
CA SER A 63 -3.11 -10.68 -12.02
C SER A 63 -3.14 -9.48 -12.96
N HIS A 64 -4.14 -9.37 -13.85
CA HIS A 64 -4.22 -8.27 -14.81
C HIS A 64 -4.36 -6.90 -14.12
N ALA A 65 -5.18 -6.83 -13.07
CA ALA A 65 -5.37 -5.62 -12.29
C ALA A 65 -4.08 -5.20 -11.58
N ALA A 66 -3.45 -6.14 -10.88
CA ALA A 66 -2.22 -5.90 -10.14
C ALA A 66 -1.08 -5.47 -11.08
N ALA A 67 -0.91 -6.15 -12.22
CA ALA A 67 0.09 -5.82 -13.23
C ALA A 67 -0.13 -4.42 -13.82
N THR A 68 -1.38 -4.05 -14.09
CA THR A 68 -1.71 -2.70 -14.56
C THR A 68 -1.34 -1.62 -13.53
N CYS A 69 -1.62 -1.87 -12.25
CA CYS A 69 -1.26 -0.94 -11.17
C CYS A 69 0.26 -0.82 -11.01
N MET A 70 0.98 -1.95 -11.02
CA MET A 70 2.45 -1.96 -10.98
C MET A 70 3.07 -1.19 -12.15
N ASN A 71 2.57 -1.39 -13.37
CA ASN A 71 3.06 -0.70 -14.56
C ASN A 71 2.81 0.80 -14.53
N ARG A 72 1.72 1.26 -13.88
CA ARG A 72 1.49 2.68 -13.65
C ARG A 72 2.51 3.24 -12.69
N LEU A 73 2.75 2.56 -11.57
CA LEU A 73 3.71 3.01 -10.56
C LEU A 73 5.14 3.04 -11.11
N ALA A 74 5.54 2.07 -11.94
CA ALA A 74 6.88 2.00 -12.52
C ALA A 74 7.19 3.12 -13.55
N LYS A 75 6.17 3.86 -14.00
CA LYS A 75 6.29 4.97 -14.95
C LYS A 75 6.21 6.34 -14.30
N LEU A 76 5.89 6.39 -13.01
CA LEU A 76 5.96 7.60 -12.18
C LEU A 76 7.40 7.81 -11.73
#